data_AF-A0A9D0VEB7-F1
#
_entry.id   AF-A0A9D0VEB7-F1
#
_cell.length_a   1.000
_cell.length_b   1.000
_cell.length_c   1.000
_cell.angle_alpha   90.00
_cell.angle_beta   90.00
_cell.angle_gamma   90.00
#
_symmetry.space_group_name_H-M   'P 1'
#
loop_
_entity.id
_entity.type
_entity.pdbx_description
1 polymer ?
#
loop_
_entity_poly.entity_id
_entity_poly.type
_entity_poly.pdbx_seq_one_letter_code
_entity_poly.pdbx_strand_id
1 'polypeptide(L)'
;VVGRQEVTLHEQRLVGPVGWTQQGRSFDGAFASVSRGNLSADVGGAVLTSVNADPTGYDSFFGMIRAGVSGEGSTLDLVYLPLSDASRDRLTHTAGVYTKGSSGPLQGRAEVYLQAGTRDGQSEMAWLAGLSGTLAPEVSGDPKVTLWYDYLSGDGDPGDGRATAFDTLFATNHKFYGLIDVMAFSVGGVGDGQGLQDAALKLSVAPDAAIRTHLDAHLFLPSVGENAMLGQEVDLWGRWKVTEGLGLSGGGAALLRSDAQADLWSFLQLDANL
;
A
#
# COMPACT_ATOMS: atom_id res chain seq x y z
N VAL A 1 -21.50 -4.26 -8.49
CA VAL A 1 -21.93 -3.12 -7.66
C VAL A 1 -21.85 -1.86 -8.50
N VAL A 2 -22.88 -1.01 -8.46
CA VAL A 2 -22.92 0.26 -9.21
C VAL A 2 -23.24 1.38 -8.23
N GLY A 3 -22.48 2.47 -8.29
CA GLY A 3 -22.59 3.63 -7.39
C GLY A 3 -21.32 3.87 -6.59
N ARG A 4 -21.44 4.77 -5.60
CA ARG A 4 -20.34 5.09 -4.67
C ARG A 4 -20.01 3.88 -3.80
N GLN A 5 -18.77 3.44 -3.85
CA GLN A 5 -18.32 2.26 -3.10
C GLN A 5 -16.84 2.34 -2.75
N GLU A 6 -16.44 1.69 -1.66
CA GLU A 6 -15.03 1.40 -1.44
C GLU A 6 -14.57 0.32 -2.41
N VAL A 7 -13.36 0.47 -2.93
CA VAL A 7 -12.71 -0.50 -3.80
C VAL A 7 -11.37 -0.85 -3.18
N THR A 8 -11.09 -2.15 -3.09
CA THR A 8 -9.84 -2.66 -2.55
C THR A 8 -9.21 -3.63 -3.53
N LEU A 9 -7.92 -3.45 -3.81
CA LEU A 9 -7.13 -4.42 -4.55
C LEU A 9 -6.08 -5.02 -3.63
N HIS A 10 -6.10 -6.36 -3.48
CA HIS A 10 -5.15 -7.11 -2.65
C HIS A 10 -4.99 -6.53 -1.25
N GLU A 11 -3.76 -6.28 -0.81
CA GLU A 11 -3.43 -5.68 0.48
C GLU A 11 -3.49 -4.14 0.45
N GLN A 12 -4.05 -3.58 -0.61
CA GLN A 12 -4.25 -2.15 -0.85
C GLN A 12 -2.98 -1.38 -1.22
N ARG A 13 -2.03 -2.07 -1.87
CA ARG A 13 -0.78 -1.49 -2.39
C ARG A 13 -1.02 -0.42 -3.45
N LEU A 14 -2.02 -0.64 -4.32
CA LEU A 14 -2.34 0.28 -5.42
C LEU A 14 -3.74 0.89 -5.29
N VAL A 15 -4.68 0.19 -4.63
CA VAL A 15 -6.07 0.64 -4.49
C VAL A 15 -6.61 0.23 -3.12
N GLY A 16 -6.98 1.23 -2.33
CA GLY A 16 -7.62 1.04 -1.04
C GLY A 16 -8.37 2.28 -0.53
N PRO A 17 -9.13 2.11 0.57
CA PRO A 17 -10.08 3.10 1.05
C PRO A 17 -9.47 4.07 2.07
N VAL A 18 -8.22 3.90 2.50
CA VAL A 18 -7.59 4.78 3.51
C VAL A 18 -8.44 4.93 4.78
N GLY A 19 -8.71 3.80 5.46
CA GLY A 19 -9.75 3.72 6.50
C GLY A 19 -9.46 4.41 7.85
N TRP A 20 -8.35 5.13 8.01
CA TRP A 20 -8.02 5.85 9.25
C TRP A 20 -8.24 7.36 9.15
N THR A 21 -8.40 7.92 7.94
CA THR A 21 -8.78 9.31 7.76
C THR A 21 -10.28 9.48 7.98
N GLN A 22 -10.69 10.63 8.53
CA GLN A 22 -12.11 10.92 8.77
C GLN A 22 -12.98 10.87 7.50
N GLN A 23 -12.34 11.01 6.34
CA GLN A 23 -12.94 10.84 5.02
C GLN A 23 -12.24 9.63 4.39
N GLY A 24 -12.90 8.47 4.39
CA GLY A 24 -12.45 7.31 3.62
C GLY A 24 -12.55 7.58 2.12
N ARG A 25 -11.68 6.94 1.33
CA ARG A 25 -11.71 7.01 -0.14
C ARG A 25 -12.77 6.04 -0.66
N SER A 26 -13.67 6.58 -1.48
CA SER A 26 -14.65 5.82 -2.26
C SER A 26 -14.61 6.24 -3.72
N PHE A 27 -15.15 5.38 -4.57
CA PHE A 27 -15.18 5.56 -6.02
C PHE A 27 -16.62 5.56 -6.52
N ASP A 28 -16.95 6.54 -7.36
CA ASP A 28 -18.22 6.58 -8.07
C ASP A 28 -18.08 5.80 -9.39
N GLY A 29 -18.58 4.57 -9.41
CA GLY A 29 -18.31 3.67 -10.54
C GLY A 29 -19.13 2.39 -10.58
N ALA A 30 -18.73 1.51 -11.49
CA ALA A 30 -19.29 0.17 -11.64
C ALA A 30 -18.16 -0.87 -11.59
N PHE A 31 -18.31 -1.84 -10.70
CA PHE A 31 -17.36 -2.93 -10.50
C PHE A 31 -18.11 -4.26 -10.46
N ALA A 32 -17.53 -5.27 -11.08
CA ALA A 32 -18.05 -6.63 -11.12
C ALA A 32 -16.93 -7.61 -10.80
N SER A 33 -17.28 -8.63 -10.02
CA SER A 33 -16.39 -9.73 -9.65
C SER A 33 -17.07 -11.05 -9.95
N VAL A 34 -16.30 -12.01 -10.44
CA VAL A 34 -16.76 -13.37 -10.69
C VAL A 34 -15.72 -14.37 -10.20
N SER A 35 -16.19 -15.45 -9.60
CA SER A 35 -15.34 -16.56 -9.16
C SER A 35 -15.95 -17.90 -9.60
N ARG A 36 -15.12 -18.82 -10.09
CA ARG A 36 -15.51 -20.18 -10.47
C ARG A 36 -14.41 -21.16 -10.10
N GLY A 37 -14.66 -21.97 -9.07
CA GLY A 37 -13.64 -22.86 -8.52
C GLY A 37 -12.47 -22.05 -7.98
N ASN A 38 -11.25 -22.36 -8.43
CA ASN A 38 -10.04 -21.63 -8.07
C ASN A 38 -9.81 -20.36 -8.90
N LEU A 39 -10.61 -20.09 -9.93
CA LEU A 39 -10.43 -18.92 -10.79
C LEU A 39 -11.27 -17.75 -10.29
N SER A 40 -10.72 -16.54 -10.37
CA SER A 40 -11.45 -15.31 -10.08
C SER A 40 -11.05 -14.18 -11.01
N ALA A 41 -11.99 -13.26 -11.27
CA ALA A 41 -11.75 -12.07 -12.06
C ALA A 41 -12.56 -10.89 -11.55
N ASP A 42 -11.96 -9.69 -11.58
CA ASP A 42 -12.64 -8.42 -11.39
C ASP A 42 -12.51 -7.56 -12.65
N VAL A 43 -13.55 -6.78 -12.90
CA VAL A 43 -13.53 -5.70 -13.88
C VAL A 43 -14.33 -4.52 -13.36
N GLY A 44 -13.85 -3.31 -13.59
CA GLY A 44 -14.63 -2.13 -13.29
C GLY A 44 -13.95 -0.84 -13.68
N GLY A 45 -14.65 0.25 -13.41
CA GLY A 45 -14.13 1.58 -13.60
C GLY A 45 -14.94 2.61 -12.83
N ALA A 46 -14.29 3.74 -12.55
CA ALA A 46 -14.84 4.85 -11.81
C ALA A 46 -14.44 6.17 -12.45
N VAL A 47 -15.37 7.13 -12.37
CA VAL A 47 -15.04 8.53 -12.64
C VAL A 47 -14.40 9.13 -11.40
N LEU A 48 -13.37 9.95 -11.59
CA LEU A 48 -12.69 10.62 -10.50
C LEU A 48 -13.11 12.08 -10.53
N THR A 49 -13.51 12.60 -9.38
CA THR A 49 -13.85 14.01 -9.21
C THR A 49 -12.78 14.65 -8.33
N SER A 50 -12.29 15.83 -8.70
CA SER A 50 -11.43 16.58 -7.80
C SER A 50 -12.31 17.42 -6.86
N VAL A 51 -11.89 17.55 -5.60
CA VAL A 51 -12.62 18.28 -4.54
C VAL A 51 -12.81 19.77 -4.88
N ASN A 52 -12.05 20.28 -5.87
CA ASN A 52 -12.09 21.65 -6.37
C ASN A 52 -12.47 21.75 -7.87
N ALA A 53 -12.94 20.67 -8.50
CA ALA A 53 -13.29 20.69 -9.92
C ALA A 53 -14.63 21.37 -10.17
N ASP A 54 -14.71 22.05 -11.32
CA ASP A 54 -15.95 22.44 -11.96
C ASP A 54 -16.89 21.22 -12.04
N PRO A 55 -18.12 21.26 -11.48
CA PRO A 55 -19.03 20.12 -11.40
C PRO A 55 -19.44 19.50 -12.75
N THR A 56 -19.00 20.06 -13.88
CA THR A 56 -19.24 19.55 -15.23
C THR A 56 -18.05 18.84 -15.88
N GLY A 57 -16.85 18.84 -15.28
CA GLY A 57 -15.64 18.24 -15.85
C GLY A 57 -15.34 16.86 -15.28
N TYR A 58 -15.82 15.79 -15.93
CA TYR A 58 -15.36 14.42 -15.66
C TYR A 58 -14.11 14.11 -16.50
N ASP A 59 -13.00 14.77 -16.19
CA ASP A 59 -11.79 14.68 -17.02
C ASP A 59 -10.88 13.52 -16.63
N SER A 60 -11.24 12.79 -15.55
CA SER A 60 -10.41 11.76 -14.94
C SER A 60 -11.17 10.45 -14.76
N PHE A 61 -10.54 9.33 -15.18
CA PHE A 61 -11.11 7.99 -15.13
C PHE A 61 -10.09 6.98 -14.64
N PHE A 62 -10.54 6.05 -13.80
CA PHE A 62 -9.77 4.91 -13.31
C PHE A 62 -10.45 3.62 -13.72
N GLY A 63 -9.70 2.68 -14.31
CA GLY A 63 -10.16 1.33 -14.61
C GLY A 63 -9.43 0.28 -13.78
N MET A 64 -10.05 -0.88 -13.63
CA MET A 64 -9.44 -2.04 -12.98
C MET A 64 -9.83 -3.32 -13.71
N ILE A 65 -8.83 -4.13 -14.03
CA ILE A 65 -8.97 -5.53 -14.44
C ILE A 65 -8.04 -6.36 -13.58
N ARG A 66 -8.57 -7.44 -13.00
CA ARG A 66 -7.78 -8.42 -12.24
C ARG A 66 -8.24 -9.80 -12.63
N ALA A 67 -7.30 -10.72 -12.85
CA ALA A 67 -7.60 -12.12 -13.09
C ALA A 67 -6.63 -12.98 -12.29
N GLY A 68 -7.13 -14.05 -11.68
CA GLY A 68 -6.39 -14.75 -10.65
C GLY A 68 -6.75 -16.22 -10.50
N VAL A 69 -5.81 -16.95 -9.91
CA VAL A 69 -5.99 -18.35 -9.49
C VAL A 69 -5.59 -18.50 -8.02
N SER A 70 -6.44 -19.15 -7.23
CA SER A 70 -6.20 -19.45 -5.82
C SER A 70 -6.23 -20.95 -5.55
N GLY A 71 -5.14 -21.50 -5.02
CA GLY A 71 -5.03 -22.89 -4.58
C GLY A 71 -5.05 -23.03 -3.06
N GLU A 72 -4.72 -24.22 -2.57
CA GLU A 72 -4.49 -24.42 -1.13
C GLU A 72 -3.33 -23.55 -0.67
N GLY A 73 -3.64 -22.57 0.18
CA GLY A 73 -2.64 -21.67 0.79
C GLY A 73 -1.98 -20.67 -0.15
N SER A 74 -2.33 -20.61 -1.45
CA SER A 74 -1.64 -19.74 -2.41
C SER A 74 -2.56 -19.01 -3.39
N THR A 75 -2.12 -17.88 -3.91
CA THR A 75 -2.81 -17.09 -4.94
C THR A 75 -1.81 -16.48 -5.90
N LEU A 76 -2.18 -16.41 -7.17
CA LEU A 76 -1.46 -15.69 -8.22
C LEU A 76 -2.47 -14.87 -9.03
N ASP A 77 -2.25 -13.56 -9.07
CA ASP A 77 -3.11 -12.60 -9.76
C ASP A 77 -2.31 -11.78 -10.76
N LEU A 78 -2.91 -11.51 -11.92
CA LEU A 78 -2.51 -10.50 -12.88
C LEU A 78 -3.44 -9.30 -12.74
N VAL A 79 -2.87 -8.10 -12.83
CA VAL A 79 -3.59 -6.84 -12.66
C VAL A 79 -3.27 -5.89 -13.82
N TYR A 80 -4.28 -5.15 -14.25
CA TYR A 80 -4.15 -4.01 -15.17
C TYR A 80 -5.04 -2.85 -14.72
N LEU A 81 -4.45 -1.67 -14.53
CA LEU A 81 -5.09 -0.45 -14.05
C LEU A 81 -4.76 0.72 -15.00
N PRO A 82 -5.65 1.06 -15.93
CA PRO A 82 -5.54 2.31 -16.68
C PRO A 82 -6.03 3.49 -15.84
N LEU A 83 -5.32 4.61 -15.94
CA LEU A 83 -5.70 5.89 -15.33
C LEU A 83 -5.53 6.99 -16.37
N SER A 84 -6.59 7.76 -16.60
CA SER A 84 -6.53 8.96 -17.44
C SER A 84 -6.92 10.19 -16.61
N ASP A 85 -6.25 11.30 -16.85
CA ASP A 85 -6.59 12.62 -16.33
C ASP A 85 -6.21 13.65 -17.39
N ALA A 86 -7.20 14.16 -18.12
CA ALA A 86 -6.96 15.11 -19.20
C ALA A 86 -6.47 16.47 -18.69
N SER A 87 -6.83 16.86 -17.46
CA SER A 87 -6.39 18.12 -16.86
C SER A 87 -4.90 18.14 -16.51
N ARG A 88 -4.31 16.94 -16.38
CA ARG A 88 -2.90 16.69 -16.06
C ARG A 88 -2.12 16.08 -17.23
N ASP A 89 -2.68 16.06 -18.44
CA ASP A 89 -2.07 15.37 -19.60
C ASP A 89 -1.54 13.98 -19.22
N ARG A 90 -2.40 13.19 -18.58
CA ARG A 90 -2.06 11.88 -18.02
C ARG A 90 -2.86 10.77 -18.69
N LEU A 91 -2.14 9.76 -19.16
CA LEU A 91 -2.64 8.46 -19.56
C LEU A 91 -1.62 7.42 -19.13
N THR A 92 -1.80 6.88 -17.92
CA THR A 92 -0.92 5.89 -17.31
C THR A 92 -1.55 4.51 -17.40
N HIS A 93 -0.75 3.52 -17.73
CA HIS A 93 -1.11 2.11 -17.68
C HIS A 93 -0.26 1.42 -16.62
N THR A 94 -0.89 0.90 -15.56
CA THR A 94 -0.21 0.07 -14.57
C THR A 94 -0.54 -1.39 -14.80
N ALA A 95 0.45 -2.26 -14.97
CA ALA A 95 0.25 -3.70 -15.10
C ALA A 95 1.15 -4.43 -14.11
N GLY A 96 0.71 -5.57 -13.57
CA GLY A 96 1.55 -6.31 -12.65
C GLY A 96 1.08 -7.69 -12.28
N VAL A 97 1.90 -8.32 -11.45
CA VAL A 97 1.72 -9.67 -10.93
C VAL A 97 1.78 -9.58 -9.41
N TYR A 98 0.83 -10.23 -8.76
CA TYR A 98 0.77 -10.36 -7.31
C TYR A 98 0.66 -11.84 -6.96
N THR A 99 1.45 -12.28 -5.99
CA THR A 99 1.32 -13.63 -5.45
C THR A 99 1.51 -13.63 -3.95
N LYS A 100 0.76 -14.50 -3.26
CA LYS A 100 1.01 -14.83 -1.86
C LYS A 100 0.82 -16.31 -1.65
N GLY A 101 1.52 -16.86 -0.67
CA GLY A 101 1.53 -18.28 -0.40
C GLY A 101 1.87 -18.58 1.04
N SER A 102 1.47 -19.77 1.49
CA SER A 102 1.95 -20.36 2.72
C SER A 102 2.29 -21.84 2.53
N SER A 103 3.27 -22.32 3.30
CA SER A 103 3.69 -23.71 3.35
C SER A 103 4.22 -24.01 4.75
N GLY A 104 3.39 -24.69 5.56
CA GLY A 104 3.67 -24.88 6.98
C GLY A 104 3.81 -23.53 7.70
N PRO A 105 4.87 -23.32 8.51
CA PRO A 105 5.05 -22.06 9.24
C PRO A 105 5.54 -20.90 8.35
N LEU A 106 5.86 -21.16 7.08
CA LEU A 106 6.35 -20.13 6.17
C LEU A 106 5.19 -19.52 5.40
N GLN A 107 5.15 -18.19 5.36
CA GLN A 107 4.24 -17.40 4.54
C GLN A 107 5.07 -16.43 3.72
N GLY A 108 4.60 -16.05 2.54
CA GLY A 108 5.30 -15.08 1.72
C GLY A 108 4.40 -14.41 0.71
N ARG A 109 4.86 -13.25 0.25
CA ARG A 109 4.19 -12.43 -0.76
C ARG A 109 5.23 -11.83 -1.68
N ALA A 110 4.98 -11.84 -2.97
CA ALA A 110 5.76 -11.11 -3.95
C ALA A 110 4.82 -10.34 -4.89
N GLU A 111 5.21 -9.12 -5.24
CA GLU A 111 4.47 -8.28 -6.18
C GLU A 111 5.42 -7.49 -7.06
N VAL A 112 5.05 -7.30 -8.33
CA VAL A 112 5.77 -6.45 -9.28
C VAL A 112 4.76 -5.71 -10.13
N TYR A 113 4.93 -4.40 -10.26
CA TYR A 113 4.09 -3.56 -11.11
C TYR A 113 4.95 -2.65 -11.98
N LEU A 114 4.51 -2.45 -13.21
CA LEU A 114 5.11 -1.57 -14.20
C LEU A 114 4.10 -0.49 -14.56
N GLN A 115 4.57 0.75 -14.66
CA GLN A 115 3.81 1.90 -15.15
C GLN A 115 4.43 2.39 -16.45
N ALA A 116 3.58 2.61 -17.46
CA ALA A 116 3.99 3.18 -18.72
C ALA A 116 2.89 4.07 -19.30
N GLY A 117 3.27 5.05 -20.11
CA GLY A 117 2.34 5.96 -20.77
C GLY A 117 2.82 7.41 -20.71
N THR A 118 1.93 8.31 -20.32
CA THR A 118 2.22 9.74 -20.16
C THR A 118 1.73 10.24 -18.81
N ARG A 119 2.54 11.03 -18.11
CA ARG A 119 2.20 11.67 -16.84
C ARG A 119 2.70 13.12 -16.87
N ASP A 120 1.79 14.08 -16.69
CA ASP A 120 2.12 15.51 -16.71
C ASP A 120 2.87 15.92 -17.99
N GLY A 121 2.48 15.35 -19.14
CA GLY A 121 3.10 15.57 -20.46
C GLY A 121 4.46 14.89 -20.66
N GLN A 122 4.96 14.15 -19.68
CA GLN A 122 6.23 13.41 -19.76
C GLN A 122 6.02 11.94 -20.12
N SER A 123 6.98 11.33 -20.80
CA SER A 123 6.95 9.88 -21.08
C SER A 123 7.17 9.10 -19.78
N GLU A 124 6.24 8.23 -19.43
CA GLU A 124 6.30 7.49 -18.17
C GLU A 124 6.88 6.08 -18.36
N MET A 125 7.81 5.71 -17.48
CA MET A 125 8.27 4.34 -17.29
C MET A 125 8.78 4.17 -15.86
N ALA A 126 7.96 3.57 -15.00
CA ALA A 126 8.25 3.40 -13.58
C ALA A 126 7.89 1.98 -13.13
N TRP A 127 8.40 1.55 -11.97
CA TRP A 127 8.12 0.20 -11.46
C TRP A 127 8.20 0.10 -9.95
N LEU A 128 7.49 -0.89 -9.42
CA LEU A 128 7.51 -1.30 -8.02
C LEU A 128 7.80 -2.80 -7.95
N ALA A 129 8.61 -3.22 -7.00
CA ALA A 129 8.71 -4.61 -6.57
C ALA A 129 8.61 -4.70 -5.04
N GLY A 130 7.81 -5.63 -4.55
CA GLY A 130 7.64 -5.89 -3.11
C GLY A 130 7.81 -7.36 -2.80
N LEU A 131 8.49 -7.67 -1.70
CA LEU A 131 8.71 -9.03 -1.22
C LEU A 131 8.58 -9.06 0.29
N SER A 132 7.87 -10.07 0.81
CA SER A 132 7.88 -10.37 2.23
C SER A 132 7.90 -11.87 2.49
N GLY A 133 8.52 -12.25 3.60
CA GLY A 133 8.56 -13.61 4.10
C GLY A 133 8.36 -13.61 5.60
N THR A 134 7.41 -14.42 6.07
CA THR A 134 7.06 -14.55 7.49
C THR A 134 7.28 -15.97 7.96
N LEU A 135 8.00 -16.12 9.07
CA LEU A 135 8.03 -17.34 9.87
C LEU A 135 7.00 -17.22 11.00
N ALA A 136 6.03 -18.12 11.03
CA ALA A 136 4.92 -18.18 11.98
C ALA A 136 4.72 -19.61 12.51
N PRO A 137 5.57 -20.07 13.47
CA PRO A 137 5.42 -21.39 14.07
C PRO A 137 4.15 -21.49 14.91
N GLU A 138 3.50 -22.66 14.86
CA GLU A 138 2.32 -22.97 15.65
C GLU A 138 2.70 -23.34 17.10
N VAL A 139 3.15 -22.34 17.87
CA VAL A 139 3.52 -22.46 19.28
C VAL A 139 2.77 -21.45 20.14
N SER A 140 2.75 -21.67 21.46
CA SER A 140 2.14 -20.73 22.41
C SER A 140 2.71 -19.32 22.23
N GLY A 141 1.82 -18.34 22.18
CA GLY A 141 2.18 -16.95 21.96
C GLY A 141 2.13 -16.48 20.49
N ASP A 142 1.80 -17.35 19.52
CA ASP A 142 1.73 -17.07 18.06
C ASP A 142 2.82 -16.09 17.58
N PRO A 143 4.11 -16.37 17.84
CA PRO A 143 5.18 -15.46 17.46
C PRO A 143 5.32 -15.44 15.93
N LYS A 144 5.51 -14.26 15.36
CA LYS A 144 5.77 -14.08 13.93
C LYS A 144 6.96 -13.17 13.73
N VAL A 145 7.82 -13.57 12.81
CA VAL A 145 8.98 -12.79 12.36
C VAL A 145 8.84 -12.60 10.86
N THR A 146 8.77 -11.36 10.41
CA THR A 146 8.64 -11.02 8.99
C THR A 146 9.85 -10.21 8.54
N LEU A 147 10.46 -10.63 7.44
CA LEU A 147 11.37 -9.81 6.65
C LEU A 147 10.60 -9.23 5.49
N TRP A 148 10.86 -7.96 5.20
CA TRP A 148 10.12 -7.19 4.23
C TRP A 148 11.07 -6.31 3.42
N TYR A 149 10.84 -6.24 2.11
CA TYR A 149 11.52 -5.30 1.25
C TYR A 149 10.60 -4.80 0.14
N ASP A 150 10.46 -3.49 0.02
CA ASP A 150 9.82 -2.83 -1.13
C ASP A 150 10.84 -1.94 -1.85
N TYR A 151 10.77 -1.90 -3.18
CA TYR A 151 11.49 -0.97 -4.04
C TYR A 151 10.50 -0.27 -4.97
N LEU A 152 10.49 1.04 -4.95
CA LEU A 152 9.73 1.94 -5.82
C LEU A 152 10.74 2.75 -6.62
N SER A 153 10.66 2.73 -7.94
CA SER A 153 11.54 3.54 -8.77
C SER A 153 11.35 5.03 -8.47
N GLY A 154 12.45 5.79 -8.61
CA GLY A 154 12.47 7.23 -8.49
C GLY A 154 12.87 7.89 -9.81
N ASP A 155 12.87 9.21 -9.80
CA ASP A 155 13.20 10.10 -10.91
C ASP A 155 14.42 10.95 -10.60
N GLY A 156 15.57 10.52 -11.14
CA GLY A 156 16.85 11.17 -10.88
C GLY A 156 17.13 12.39 -11.77
N ASP A 157 16.31 12.63 -12.80
CA ASP A 157 16.47 13.74 -13.75
C ASP A 157 15.11 14.28 -14.21
N PRO A 158 14.34 14.96 -13.33
CA PRO A 158 12.96 15.39 -13.60
C PRO A 158 12.82 16.44 -14.73
N GLY A 159 13.92 16.83 -15.37
CA GLY A 159 13.97 17.76 -16.49
C GLY A 159 14.18 17.10 -17.87
N ASP A 160 14.38 15.78 -17.95
CA ASP A 160 14.69 15.08 -19.20
C ASP A 160 13.46 14.70 -20.05
N GLY A 161 12.26 15.02 -19.54
CA GLY A 161 10.98 14.70 -20.18
C GLY A 161 10.49 13.28 -19.92
N ARG A 162 11.08 12.56 -18.95
CA ARG A 162 10.63 11.25 -18.51
C ARG A 162 10.17 11.28 -17.06
N ALA A 163 9.01 10.69 -16.80
CA ALA A 163 8.53 10.41 -15.46
C ALA A 163 8.91 8.98 -15.07
N THR A 164 9.89 8.83 -14.17
CA THR A 164 10.41 7.51 -13.76
C THR A 164 10.12 7.13 -12.30
N ALA A 165 9.57 8.06 -11.51
CA ALA A 165 9.09 7.78 -10.16
C ALA A 165 7.76 6.99 -10.16
N PHE A 166 7.69 5.90 -9.39
CA PHE A 166 6.49 5.05 -9.31
C PHE A 166 5.36 5.69 -8.50
N ASP A 167 4.18 5.80 -9.11
CA ASP A 167 2.95 6.29 -8.47
C ASP A 167 2.16 5.14 -7.85
N THR A 168 1.93 5.22 -6.54
CA THR A 168 1.13 4.23 -5.79
C THR A 168 -0.39 4.37 -6.01
N LEU A 169 -0.81 5.28 -6.89
CA LEU A 169 -2.19 5.49 -7.32
C LEU A 169 -3.11 5.85 -6.15
N PHE A 170 -3.94 4.91 -5.72
CA PHE A 170 -4.93 5.05 -4.66
C PHE A 170 -4.60 4.11 -3.50
N ALA A 171 -3.32 3.94 -3.19
CA ALA A 171 -2.86 3.09 -2.11
C ALA A 171 -3.36 3.52 -0.73
N THR A 172 -3.36 2.57 0.20
CA THR A 172 -3.40 2.81 1.64
C THR A 172 -1.97 2.73 2.19
N ASN A 173 -1.13 3.73 1.87
CA ASN A 173 0.32 3.69 2.10
C ASN A 173 0.76 3.47 3.56
N HIS A 174 -0.02 3.94 4.54
CA HIS A 174 0.20 3.70 5.98
C HIS A 174 0.35 2.22 6.35
N LYS A 175 -0.21 1.29 5.55
CA LYS A 175 -0.04 -0.16 5.79
C LYS A 175 1.37 -0.66 5.53
N PHE A 176 2.18 0.12 4.84
CA PHE A 176 3.44 -0.32 4.27
C PHE A 176 4.64 0.44 4.83
N TYR A 177 4.56 1.78 4.89
CA TYR A 177 5.75 2.63 5.04
C TYR A 177 5.83 3.35 6.39
N GLY A 178 5.73 2.58 7.47
CA GLY A 178 5.78 3.09 8.84
C GLY A 178 4.45 3.66 9.33
N LEU A 179 4.31 3.75 10.65
CA LEU A 179 3.11 4.19 11.34
C LEU A 179 2.99 5.72 11.42
N ILE A 180 4.10 6.47 11.28
CA ILE A 180 4.11 7.94 11.33
C ILE A 180 3.71 8.60 10.00
N ASP A 181 3.62 7.82 8.92
CA ASP A 181 3.21 8.24 7.57
C ASP A 181 4.05 9.30 6.85
N VAL A 182 5.24 9.65 7.35
CA VAL A 182 6.11 10.61 6.64
C VAL A 182 6.49 10.10 5.25
N MET A 183 6.84 8.81 5.16
CA MET A 183 7.16 8.17 3.87
C MET A 183 5.91 7.91 3.00
N ALA A 184 4.74 7.81 3.62
CA ALA A 184 3.48 7.56 2.92
C ALA A 184 2.93 8.80 2.20
N PHE A 185 3.19 10.01 2.74
CA PHE A 185 2.60 11.26 2.26
C PHE A 185 3.58 12.27 1.67
N SER A 186 4.81 12.32 2.19
CA SER A 186 5.65 13.53 2.02
C SER A 186 7.04 13.26 1.46
N VAL A 187 7.55 12.04 1.63
CA VAL A 187 8.94 11.68 1.32
C VAL A 187 8.98 10.32 0.65
N GLY A 188 9.77 10.19 -0.41
CA GLY A 188 9.85 8.99 -1.21
C GLY A 188 8.72 8.85 -2.25
N GLY A 189 9.02 8.11 -3.31
CA GLY A 189 8.10 7.88 -4.42
C GLY A 189 7.94 9.12 -5.32
N VAL A 190 6.71 9.41 -5.73
CA VAL A 190 6.38 10.56 -6.60
C VAL A 190 6.36 11.89 -5.83
N GLY A 191 6.17 11.87 -4.51
CA GLY A 191 5.99 13.08 -3.72
C GLY A 191 7.20 14.03 -3.79
N ASP A 192 8.40 13.47 -3.74
CA ASP A 192 9.68 14.17 -3.90
C ASP A 192 10.51 13.67 -5.09
N GLY A 193 9.99 12.68 -5.83
CA GLY A 193 10.67 12.05 -6.95
C GLY A 193 11.77 11.06 -6.57
N GLN A 194 12.13 10.87 -5.30
CA GLN A 194 13.30 10.07 -4.94
C GLN A 194 13.08 8.55 -5.06
N GLY A 195 11.84 8.11 -5.30
CA GLY A 195 11.50 6.69 -5.15
C GLY A 195 11.61 6.26 -3.68
N LEU A 196 11.48 4.98 -3.39
CA LEU A 196 11.58 4.49 -2.02
C LEU A 196 12.09 3.06 -2.01
N GLN A 197 13.07 2.79 -1.16
CA GLN A 197 13.39 1.45 -0.71
C GLN A 197 13.03 1.35 0.76
N ASP A 198 12.23 0.35 1.12
CA ASP A 198 11.83 0.09 2.50
C ASP A 198 12.25 -1.32 2.87
N ALA A 199 13.26 -1.43 3.73
CA ALA A 199 13.67 -2.70 4.33
C ALA A 199 13.17 -2.75 5.78
N ALA A 200 12.42 -3.80 6.14
CA ALA A 200 11.85 -3.90 7.48
C ALA A 200 11.95 -5.29 8.12
N LEU A 201 12.09 -5.27 9.44
CA LEU A 201 11.91 -6.42 10.34
C LEU A 201 10.63 -6.17 11.15
N LYS A 202 9.67 -7.08 11.06
CA LYS A 202 8.40 -6.98 11.79
C LYS A 202 8.20 -8.16 12.70
N LEU A 203 7.93 -7.89 13.97
CA LEU A 203 7.70 -8.88 15.00
C LEU A 203 6.25 -8.78 15.49
N SER A 204 5.60 -9.92 15.69
CA SER A 204 4.26 -9.98 16.27
C SER A 204 4.21 -11.11 17.29
N VAL A 205 3.53 -10.88 18.41
CA VAL A 205 3.24 -11.90 19.43
C VAL A 205 1.82 -11.74 19.93
N ALA A 206 1.16 -12.86 20.22
CA ALA A 206 -0.14 -12.92 20.87
C ALA A 206 -0.04 -13.75 22.16
N PRO A 207 0.42 -13.16 23.28
CA PRO A 207 0.63 -13.90 24.53
C PRO A 207 -0.66 -14.48 25.12
N ASP A 208 -1.80 -13.92 24.76
CA ASP A 208 -3.15 -14.38 25.08
C ASP A 208 -4.06 -14.17 23.86
N ALA A 209 -5.18 -14.91 23.76
CA ALA A 209 -6.12 -14.80 22.65
C ALA A 209 -6.73 -13.40 22.50
N ALA A 210 -6.75 -12.60 23.56
CA ALA A 210 -7.27 -11.23 23.55
C ALA A 210 -6.20 -10.18 23.19
N ILE A 211 -4.91 -10.48 23.27
CA ILE A 211 -3.85 -9.48 23.14
C ILE A 211 -2.94 -9.83 21.96
N ARG A 212 -2.68 -8.86 21.09
CA ARG A 212 -1.63 -8.95 20.09
C ARG A 212 -0.78 -7.68 20.11
N THR A 213 0.53 -7.86 20.08
CA THR A 213 1.52 -6.77 20.09
C THR A 213 2.44 -6.94 18.90
N HIS A 214 2.86 -5.80 18.34
CA HIS A 214 3.68 -5.66 17.16
C HIS A 214 4.86 -4.75 17.45
N LEU A 215 6.03 -5.10 16.93
CA LEU A 215 7.22 -4.27 16.90
C LEU A 215 7.79 -4.30 15.49
N ASP A 216 7.74 -3.17 14.80
CA ASP A 216 8.23 -3.04 13.43
C ASP A 216 9.42 -2.09 13.43
N ALA A 217 10.46 -2.44 12.68
CA ALA A 217 11.64 -1.60 12.46
C ALA A 217 11.87 -1.45 10.96
N HIS A 218 11.90 -0.21 10.49
CA HIS A 218 12.01 0.17 9.09
C HIS A 218 13.31 0.94 8.83
N LEU A 219 13.93 0.68 7.68
CA LEU A 219 15.02 1.46 7.10
C LEU A 219 14.58 1.97 5.73
N PHE A 220 14.47 3.29 5.60
CA PHE A 220 14.04 3.96 4.39
C PHE A 220 15.24 4.57 3.65
N LEU A 221 15.43 4.16 2.39
CA LEU A 221 16.46 4.68 1.49
C LEU A 221 15.79 5.27 0.25
N PRO A 222 16.38 6.29 -0.39
CA PRO A 222 15.90 6.69 -1.70
C PRO A 222 16.33 5.68 -2.76
N SER A 223 15.61 5.64 -3.87
CA SER A 223 15.97 4.84 -5.04
C SER A 223 16.94 5.59 -5.97
N VAL A 224 16.87 6.93 -5.95
CA VAL A 224 17.72 7.84 -6.71
C VAL A 224 18.05 9.09 -5.90
N GLY A 225 19.06 9.85 -6.32
CA GLY A 225 19.50 11.07 -5.65
C GLY A 225 20.70 10.86 -4.72
N GLU A 226 21.13 11.94 -4.05
CA GLU A 226 22.37 11.95 -3.26
C GLU A 226 22.17 11.60 -1.79
N ASN A 227 20.93 11.57 -1.30
CA ASN A 227 20.62 11.26 0.08
C ASN A 227 21.01 9.81 0.41
N ALA A 228 21.83 9.61 1.44
CA ALA A 228 22.25 8.26 1.83
C ALA A 228 21.14 7.46 2.52
N MET A 229 20.18 8.14 3.17
CA MET A 229 19.07 7.54 3.91
C MET A 229 17.96 8.57 4.10
N LEU A 230 16.70 8.15 3.98
CA LEU A 230 15.52 8.99 4.22
C LEU A 230 15.12 8.99 5.70
N GLY A 231 15.27 7.85 6.37
CA GLY A 231 15.04 7.72 7.81
C GLY A 231 15.05 6.27 8.29
N GLN A 232 14.91 6.11 9.61
CA GLN A 232 14.67 4.83 10.28
C GLN A 232 13.47 5.00 11.20
N GLU A 233 12.58 4.02 11.24
CA GLU A 233 11.39 4.08 12.09
C GLU A 233 11.26 2.84 12.95
N VAL A 234 10.83 3.03 14.20
CA VAL A 234 10.48 1.94 15.11
C VAL A 234 9.05 2.15 15.61
N ASP A 235 8.21 1.16 15.36
CA ASP A 235 6.79 1.16 15.71
C ASP A 235 6.52 0.11 16.77
N LEU A 236 5.87 0.51 17.87
CA LEU A 236 5.36 -0.41 18.88
C LEU A 236 3.85 -0.18 19.02
N TRP A 237 3.06 -1.17 18.67
CA TRP A 237 1.61 -1.07 18.77
C TRP A 237 0.97 -2.40 19.13
N GLY A 238 -0.27 -2.36 19.58
CA GLY A 238 -1.00 -3.57 19.92
C GLY A 238 -2.50 -3.35 19.98
N ARG A 239 -3.20 -4.48 20.05
CA ARG A 239 -4.65 -4.56 20.18
C ARG A 239 -5.03 -5.46 21.33
N TRP A 240 -6.03 -5.03 22.08
CA TRP A 240 -6.68 -5.78 23.13
C TRP A 240 -8.17 -5.95 22.81
N LYS A 241 -8.60 -7.19 22.63
CA LYS A 241 -10.01 -7.58 22.51
C LYS A 241 -10.65 -7.58 23.90
N VAL A 242 -11.37 -6.52 24.23
CA VAL A 242 -12.05 -6.36 25.52
C VAL A 242 -13.29 -7.26 25.59
N THR A 243 -14.10 -7.27 24.52
CA THR A 243 -15.24 -8.16 24.32
C THR A 243 -15.34 -8.58 22.85
N GLU A 244 -16.36 -9.34 22.46
CA GLU A 244 -16.60 -9.64 21.05
C GLU A 244 -16.91 -8.40 20.20
N GLY A 245 -17.62 -7.40 20.75
CA GLY A 245 -17.99 -6.16 20.05
C GLY A 245 -17.08 -4.97 20.34
N LEU A 246 -16.09 -5.10 21.22
CA LEU A 246 -15.25 -3.99 21.69
C LEU A 246 -13.78 -4.37 21.76
N GLY A 247 -12.93 -3.58 21.13
CA GLY A 247 -11.48 -3.62 21.25
C GLY A 247 -10.89 -2.27 21.62
N LEU A 248 -9.65 -2.30 22.09
CA LEU A 248 -8.79 -1.14 22.24
C LEU A 248 -7.51 -1.41 21.45
N SER A 249 -7.06 -0.43 20.68
CA SER A 249 -5.78 -0.46 19.98
C SER A 249 -4.96 0.75 20.40
N GLY A 250 -3.64 0.61 20.49
CA GLY A 250 -2.78 1.73 20.83
C GLY A 250 -1.33 1.42 20.55
N GLY A 251 -0.53 2.47 20.48
CA GLY A 251 0.88 2.35 20.15
C GLY A 251 1.56 3.70 19.95
N GLY A 252 2.80 3.64 19.51
CA GLY A 252 3.56 4.79 19.10
C GLY A 252 4.71 4.42 18.17
N ALA A 253 5.25 5.45 17.54
CA ALA A 253 6.30 5.38 16.54
C ALA A 253 7.37 6.43 16.84
N ALA A 254 8.61 6.11 16.49
CA ALA A 254 9.71 7.05 16.49
C ALA A 254 10.45 6.98 15.14
N LEU A 255 10.40 8.07 14.38
CA LEU A 255 11.13 8.23 13.13
C LEU A 255 12.37 9.08 13.37
N LEU A 256 13.54 8.50 13.07
CA LEU A 256 14.85 9.14 13.13
C LEU A 256 15.29 9.53 11.73
N ARG A 257 15.44 10.83 11.50
CA ARG A 257 15.95 11.39 10.24
C ARG A 257 17.43 11.75 10.35
N SER A 258 18.07 11.97 9.21
CA SER A 258 19.52 12.26 9.12
C SER A 258 19.97 13.53 9.84
N ASP A 259 19.05 14.42 10.20
CA ASP A 259 19.28 15.66 10.95
C ASP A 259 19.23 15.46 12.49
N ALA A 260 19.13 14.22 12.96
CA ALA A 260 19.15 13.81 14.36
C ALA A 260 17.96 14.31 15.22
N GLN A 261 16.88 14.80 14.60
CA GLN A 261 15.60 14.98 15.28
C GLN A 261 14.74 13.72 15.14
N ALA A 262 14.07 13.35 16.22
CA ALA A 262 13.13 12.24 16.25
C ALA A 262 11.71 12.79 16.18
N ASP A 263 10.98 12.41 15.14
CA ASP A 263 9.54 12.62 15.09
C ASP A 263 8.87 11.50 15.89
N LEU A 264 8.07 11.89 16.89
CA LEU A 264 7.37 10.96 17.78
C LEU A 264 5.88 11.04 17.53
N TRP A 265 5.23 9.88 17.47
CA TRP A 265 3.79 9.77 17.32
C TRP A 265 3.22 8.69 18.24
N SER A 266 1.98 8.88 18.70
CA SER A 266 1.29 7.87 19.50
C SER A 266 -0.22 7.98 19.33
N PHE A 267 -0.91 6.88 19.57
CA PHE A 267 -2.37 6.81 19.46
C PHE A 267 -2.98 5.86 20.49
N LEU A 268 -4.26 6.10 20.75
CA LEU A 268 -5.16 5.19 21.44
C LEU A 268 -6.51 5.24 20.72
N GLN A 269 -7.03 4.09 20.34
CA GLN A 269 -8.24 3.92 19.55
C GLN A 269 -9.16 2.90 20.21
N LEU A 270 -10.46 3.18 20.13
CA LEU A 270 -11.51 2.25 20.53
C LEU A 270 -12.13 1.63 19.27
N ASP A 271 -12.07 0.31 19.18
CA ASP A 271 -12.55 -0.46 18.03
C ASP A 271 -13.93 -1.05 18.36
N ALA A 272 -14.99 -0.42 17.86
CA ALA A 272 -16.32 -1.01 17.92
C ALA A 272 -16.54 -1.88 16.68
N ASN A 273 -16.59 -3.20 16.86
CA ASN A 273 -17.09 -4.10 15.84
C ASN A 273 -18.62 -4.16 16.02
N LEU A 274 -19.34 -3.31 15.27
CA LEU A 274 -20.80 -3.35 15.20
C LEU A 274 -21.28 -4.48 14.28
#